data_AF-A0A7D6CQ79-F1
#
_entry.id   AF-A0A7D6CQ79-F1
#
_cell.length_a   1.000
_cell.length_b   1.000
_cell.length_c   1.000
_cell.angle_alpha   90.00
_cell.angle_beta   90.00
_cell.angle_gamma   90.00
#
_symmetry.space_group_name_H-M   'P 1'
#
loop_
_entity.id
_entity.type
_entity.pdbx_description
1 polymer ?
#
loop_
_entity_poly.entity_id
_entity_poly.type
_entity_poly.pdbx_seq_one_letter_code
_entity_poly.pdbx_strand_id
1 'polypeptide(L)' 'MAKITYEGPDGTASEEVDADHITDSGKVQGVRVRLEDESFIHVPYTRLYWIRMSEDEGRVDYSPA' A
#
# COMPACT_ATOMS: atom_id res chain seq x y z
N MET A 1 -7.52 -6.69 -2.31
CA MET A 1 -6.47 -6.15 -3.21
C MET A 1 -6.18 -4.69 -2.86
N ALA A 2 -4.97 -4.20 -3.06
CA ALA A 2 -4.57 -2.82 -2.84
C ALA A 2 -3.72 -2.30 -4.01
N LYS A 3 -3.93 -1.03 -4.37
CA LYS A 3 -3.09 -0.33 -5.33
C LYS A 3 -2.30 0.75 -4.62
N ILE A 4 -0.99 0.76 -4.82
CA ILE A 4 -0.07 1.72 -4.24
C ILE A 4 0.64 2.50 -5.36
N THR A 5 0.74 3.81 -5.20
CA THR A 5 1.48 4.69 -6.12
C THR A 5 2.51 5.49 -5.35
N TYR A 6 3.74 5.51 -5.87
CA TYR A 6 4.88 6.15 -5.21
C TYR A 6 5.90 6.69 -6.22
N GLU A 7 6.78 7.57 -5.74
CA GLU A 7 7.93 8.06 -6.50
C GLU A 7 9.12 7.08 -6.42
N GLY A 8 9.49 6.53 -7.58
CA GLY A 8 10.65 5.69 -7.81
C GLY A 8 11.77 6.43 -8.57
N PRO A 9 12.89 5.74 -8.84
CA PRO A 9 14.05 6.33 -9.52
C PRO A 9 13.74 6.81 -10.95
N ASP A 10 12.80 6.13 -11.63
CA ASP A 10 12.39 6.43 -13.00
C ASP A 10 11.12 7.31 -13.08
N GLY A 11 10.67 7.85 -11.94
CA GLY A 11 9.44 8.63 -11.83
C GLY A 11 8.35 7.91 -11.05
N THR A 12 7.08 8.17 -11.39
CA THR A 12 5.94 7.59 -10.65
C THR A 12 5.74 6.12 -11.01
N ALA A 13 5.76 5.24 -10.00
CA ALA A 13 5.47 3.82 -10.11
C ALA A 13 4.12 3.48 -9.48
N SER A 14 3.48 2.39 -9.91
CA SER A 14 2.21 1.93 -9.37
C SER A 14 2.12 0.41 -9.38
N GLU A 15 1.89 -0.18 -8.21
CA GLU A 15 1.84 -1.62 -8.01
C GLU A 15 0.45 -2.03 -7.51
N GLU A 16 -0.04 -3.17 -7.98
CA GLU A 16 -1.23 -3.83 -7.43
C GLU A 16 -0.78 -5.05 -6.64
N VAL A 17 -1.08 -5.06 -5.35
CA VAL A 17 -0.60 -6.06 -4.39
C VAL A 17 -1.74 -6.47 -3.47
N ASP A 18 -1.60 -7.60 -2.78
CA ASP A 18 -2.50 -7.93 -1.67
C ASP A 18 -2.41 -6.88 -0.56
N ALA A 19 -3.54 -6.58 0.08
CA ALA A 19 -3.56 -5.58 1.16
C ALA A 19 -2.69 -6.02 2.33
N ASP A 20 -2.66 -7.33 2.63
CA ASP A 20 -1.80 -7.94 3.65
C ASP A 20 -0.31 -7.86 3.33
N HIS A 21 0.06 -7.52 2.09
CA HIS A 21 1.46 -7.33 1.70
C HIS A 21 1.99 -5.94 2.02
N ILE A 22 1.11 -5.02 2.44
CA ILE A 22 1.48 -3.66 2.82
C ILE A 22 1.56 -3.59 4.35
N THR A 23 2.76 -3.37 4.87
CA THR A 23 3.04 -3.32 6.31
C THR A 23 3.84 -2.07 6.67
N ASP A 24 3.95 -1.73 7.96
CA ASP A 24 4.92 -0.72 8.38
C ASP A 24 6.34 -1.20 8.05
N SER A 25 7.18 -0.26 7.59
CA SER A 25 8.52 -0.58 7.12
C SER A 25 9.47 -1.05 8.22
N GLY A 26 9.35 -0.50 9.43
CA GLY A 26 10.31 -0.68 10.53
C GLY A 26 11.75 -0.18 10.26
N LYS A 27 12.11 0.11 9.00
CA LYS A 27 13.44 0.61 8.56
C LYS A 27 13.43 2.07 8.14
N VAL A 28 12.31 2.53 7.59
CA VAL A 28 12.10 3.93 7.19
C VAL A 28 10.75 4.39 7.72
N GLN A 29 10.55 5.69 7.84
CA GLN A 29 9.22 6.25 8.10
C GLN A 29 8.37 6.10 6.83
N GLY A 30 7.68 4.96 6.71
CA GLY A 30 6.97 4.59 5.50
C GLY A 30 6.46 3.15 5.55
N VAL A 31 6.05 2.66 4.39
CA VAL A 31 5.49 1.31 4.24
C VAL A 31 6.50 0.36 3.63
N ARG A 32 6.38 -0.93 3.95
CA ARG A 32 7.01 -2.04 3.25
C ARG A 32 5.95 -2.76 2.46
N VAL A 33 6.21 -2.96 1.17
CA VAL A 33 5.33 -3.69 0.26
C VAL A 33 6.05 -4.95 -0.20
N ARG A 34 5.39 -6.10 -0.07
CA ARG A 34 5.82 -7.36 -0.67
C ARG A 34 5.23 -7.51 -2.07
N LEU A 35 6.09 -7.61 -3.07
CA LEU A 35 5.71 -7.81 -4.47
C LEU A 35 5.41 -9.30 -4.74
N GLU A 36 4.86 -9.59 -5.91
CA GLU A 36 4.49 -10.96 -6.32
C GLU A 36 5.71 -11.89 -6.44
N ASP A 37 6.88 -11.34 -6.81
CA ASP A 37 8.15 -12.07 -6.86
C ASP A 37 8.81 -12.27 -5.48
N GLU A 38 8.05 -12.07 -4.41
CA GLU A 38 8.50 -12.14 -3.00
C GLU A 38 9.56 -11.11 -2.59
N SER A 39 9.93 -10.18 -3.49
CA SER A 39 10.79 -9.06 -3.15
C SER A 39 10.05 -8.01 -2.32
N PHE A 40 10.83 -7.15 -1.67
CA PHE A 40 10.31 -6.10 -0.79
C PHE A 40 10.79 -4.73 -1.23
N ILE A 41 9.85 -3.79 -1.31
CA ILE A 41 10.15 -2.37 -1.46
C ILE A 41 9.83 -1.65 -0.16
N HIS A 42 10.72 -0.76 0.25
CA HIS A 42 10.50 0.14 1.37
C HIS A 42 10.25 1.54 0.80
N VAL A 43 9.02 2.05 0.97
CA VAL A 43 8.57 3.32 0.41
C VAL A 43 8.41 4.33 1.55
N PRO A 44 9.28 5.36 1.63
CA PRO A 44 9.13 6.45 2.58
C PRO A 44 7.82 7.21 2.36
N TYR A 45 7.18 7.71 3.42
CA TYR A 45 5.94 8.50 3.30
C TYR A 45 6.10 9.76 2.44
N THR A 46 7.31 10.34 2.39
CA THR A 46 7.61 11.49 1.54
C THR A 46 7.52 11.20 0.04
N ARG A 47 7.57 9.91 -0.35
CA ARG A 47 7.46 9.44 -1.73
C ARG A 47 6.17 8.68 -1.99
N LEU A 48 5.33 8.49 -0.97
CA LEU A 48 4.06 7.81 -1.10
C LEU A 48 3.00 8.80 -1.55
N TYR A 49 2.42 8.59 -2.72
CA TYR A 49 1.36 9.46 -3.22
C TYR A 49 -0.01 8.99 -2.73
N TRP A 50 -0.32 7.70 -2.86
CA TRP A 50 -1.56 7.15 -2.31
C TRP A 50 -1.51 5.62 -2.22
N ILE A 51 -2.35 5.09 -1.33
CA ILE A 51 -2.70 3.66 -1.24
C ILE A 51 -4.22 3.59 -1.29
N ARG A 52 -4.76 2.83 -2.23
CA ARG A 52 -6.19 2.55 -2.33
C ARG A 52 -6.41 1.06 -2.11
N MET A 53 -7.10 0.73 -1.03
CA MET A 53 -7.56 -0.62 -0.78
C MET A 53 -8.87 -0.83 -1.54
N SER A 54 -8.94 -1.89 -2.34
CA SER A 54 -10.19 -2.36 -2.93
C SER A 54 -10.78 -3.38 -1.96
N GLU A 55 -11.85 -3.00 -1.26
CA GLU A 55 -12.63 -3.89 -0.41
C GLU A 55 -13.18 -5.06 -1.22
N ASP A 56 -12.84 -6.28 -0.82
CA ASP A 56 -13.74 -7.42 -0.94
C ASP A 56 -14.22 -7.69 0.51
N GLU A 57 -15.48 -7.32 0.79
CA GLU A 57 -16.21 -7.31 2.09
C GLU A 57 -15.65 -6.44 3.26
N GLY A 58 -16.42 -5.64 3.99
CA GLY A 58 -17.87 -5.55 4.13
C GLY A 58 -18.32 -4.20 4.68
N ARG A 59 -19.41 -3.69 4.07
CA ARG A 59 -20.13 -2.48 4.42
C ARG A 59 -20.51 -2.48 5.91
N VAL A 60 -19.85 -1.66 6.72
CA VAL A 60 -20.29 -1.36 8.09
C VAL A 60 -21.34 -0.26 8.02
N ASP A 61 -22.63 -0.63 8.04
CA ASP A 61 -23.72 0.31 8.29
C ASP A 61 -23.63 0.80 9.74
N TYR A 62 -23.14 2.01 9.94
CA TYR A 62 -23.39 2.73 11.19
C TYR A 62 -24.82 3.27 11.16
N SER A 63 -25.78 2.49 11.65
CA SER A 63 -27.08 3.03 12.08
C SER A 63 -26.93 3.60 13.51
N PRO A 64 -27.12 4.90 13.73
CA PRO A 64 -27.24 5.42 15.09
C PRO A 64 -28.60 5.01 15.66
N ALA A 65 -28.57 4.28 16.78
CA ALA A 65 -29.75 3.96 17.59
C ALA A 65 -30.16 5.15 18.47
#